data_AF-A0A8B3FG36-F1
#
_entry.id   AF-A0A8B3FG36-F1
#
_cell.length_a   1.000
_cell.length_b   1.000
_cell.length_c   1.000
_cell.angle_alpha   90.00
_cell.angle_beta   90.00
_cell.angle_gamma   90.00
#
_symmetry.space_group_name_H-M   'P 1'
#
loop_
_entity.id
_entity.type
_entity.pdbx_description
1 polymer ?
#
loop_
_entity_poly.entity_id
_entity_poly.type
_entity_poly.pdbx_seq_one_letter_code
_entity_poly.pdbx_strand_id
1 'polypeptide(L)'
;MSNIKFFSDPNIKIKHSLNGLSEQTINSLLPYSFPGKDFFVDFYIAYNGGYLEGGAFYYRDVFYNIHDGDYNLMEVEGFNFIPQNIDDSSSHILSLIDVWRRRKKYSEEIKNFCLSHFPFAADAGDNDYWIDIKSGCVKYIRWENDDNPNNAVMISPSFYDFCVNLKAERK
;
A
#
# COMPACT_ATOMS: atom_id res chain seq x y z
N MET A 1 -19.25 -8.13 -14.40
CA MET A 1 -18.05 -7.87 -13.57
C MET A 1 -17.24 -9.15 -13.54
N SER A 2 -16.01 -9.11 -14.03
CA SER A 2 -15.05 -10.20 -13.89
C SER A 2 -14.85 -10.47 -12.38
N ASN A 3 -14.84 -11.74 -12.00
CA ASN A 3 -14.60 -12.15 -10.62
C ASN A 3 -13.08 -12.09 -10.37
N ILE A 4 -12.53 -10.87 -10.29
CA ILE A 4 -11.09 -10.67 -10.08
C ILE A 4 -10.75 -11.12 -8.66
N LYS A 5 -9.83 -12.09 -8.54
CA LYS A 5 -9.33 -12.57 -7.26
C LYS A 5 -8.11 -11.73 -6.87
N PHE A 6 -8.29 -10.80 -5.94
CA PHE A 6 -7.22 -9.88 -5.51
C PHE A 6 -6.19 -10.52 -4.58
N PHE A 7 -6.61 -11.50 -3.78
CA PHE A 7 -5.75 -12.21 -2.81
C PHE A 7 -5.71 -13.69 -3.15
N SER A 8 -4.55 -14.34 -3.17
CA SER A 8 -4.47 -15.79 -3.40
C SER A 8 -4.97 -16.58 -2.19
N ASP A 9 -4.68 -16.08 -0.98
CA ASP A 9 -5.18 -16.62 0.28
C ASP A 9 -6.67 -16.23 0.46
N PRO A 10 -7.60 -17.21 0.47
CA PRO A 10 -9.04 -16.94 0.58
C PRO A 10 -9.46 -16.47 1.98
N ASN A 11 -8.59 -16.56 2.99
CA ASN A 11 -8.90 -16.12 4.35
C ASN A 11 -8.65 -14.62 4.56
N ILE A 12 -7.97 -13.95 3.62
CA ILE A 12 -7.81 -12.50 3.64
C ILE A 12 -9.16 -11.84 3.37
N LYS A 13 -9.60 -10.98 4.31
CA LYS A 13 -10.87 -10.26 4.23
C LYS A 13 -10.64 -8.78 4.51
N ILE A 14 -11.20 -7.93 3.64
CA ILE A 14 -11.23 -6.49 3.84
C ILE A 14 -12.51 -6.11 4.60
N LYS A 15 -12.38 -5.31 5.65
CA LYS A 15 -13.45 -4.69 6.43
C LYS A 15 -13.38 -3.18 6.33
N HIS A 16 -14.50 -2.51 6.59
CA HIS A 16 -14.58 -1.04 6.61
C HIS A 16 -14.08 -0.37 5.31
N SER A 17 -14.11 -1.11 4.19
CA SER A 17 -13.86 -0.54 2.87
C SER A 17 -14.93 0.49 2.57
N LEU A 18 -14.51 1.63 2.02
CA LEU A 18 -15.46 2.63 1.53
C LEU A 18 -16.06 2.16 0.20
N ASN A 19 -17.12 2.84 -0.23
CA ASN A 19 -17.71 2.60 -1.55
C ASN A 19 -16.62 2.72 -2.62
N GLY A 20 -16.58 1.71 -3.50
CA GLY A 20 -15.68 1.65 -4.64
C GLY A 20 -15.75 2.91 -5.50
N LEU A 21 -14.63 3.25 -6.12
CA LEU A 21 -14.51 4.46 -6.94
C LEU A 21 -14.76 4.17 -8.42
N SER A 22 -15.05 5.22 -9.18
CA SER A 22 -14.93 5.13 -10.64
C SER A 22 -13.47 5.18 -11.05
N GLU A 23 -13.12 4.52 -12.16
CA GLU A 23 -11.80 4.63 -12.77
C GLU A 23 -11.43 6.10 -13.04
N GLN A 24 -12.38 6.91 -13.49
CA GLN A 24 -12.17 8.34 -13.72
C GLN A 24 -11.74 9.08 -12.45
N THR A 25 -12.37 8.77 -11.31
CA THR A 25 -12.03 9.37 -10.02
C THR A 25 -10.60 8.98 -9.62
N ILE A 26 -10.25 7.69 -9.72
CA ILE A 26 -8.92 7.19 -9.39
C ILE A 26 -7.87 7.87 -10.28
N ASN A 27 -8.09 7.90 -11.59
CA ASN A 27 -7.16 8.49 -12.56
C ASN A 27 -7.06 10.02 -12.44
N SER A 28 -8.07 10.70 -11.90
CA SER A 28 -8.02 12.14 -11.67
C SER A 28 -7.12 12.51 -10.48
N LEU A 29 -7.12 11.68 -9.42
CA LEU A 29 -6.31 11.89 -8.22
C LEU A 29 -4.91 11.28 -8.31
N LEU A 30 -4.80 10.16 -9.02
CA LEU A 30 -3.55 9.46 -9.30
C LEU A 30 -3.35 9.41 -10.83
N PRO A 31 -3.02 10.55 -11.48
CA PRO A 31 -2.90 10.64 -12.93
C PRO A 31 -1.68 9.91 -13.49
N TYR A 32 -0.77 9.47 -12.63
CA TYR A 32 0.47 8.83 -13.03
C TYR A 32 0.22 7.46 -13.65
N SER A 33 0.94 7.13 -14.72
CA SER A 33 1.03 5.77 -15.22
C SER A 33 2.17 5.06 -14.50
N PHE A 34 1.93 3.83 -14.03
CA PHE A 34 2.95 2.97 -13.42
C PHE A 34 2.69 1.51 -13.79
N PRO A 35 3.73 0.66 -13.88
CA PRO A 35 3.55 -0.77 -14.10
C PRO A 35 2.60 -1.41 -13.08
N GLY A 36 1.55 -2.08 -13.56
CA GLY A 36 0.55 -2.71 -12.70
C GLY A 36 -0.62 -1.80 -12.26
N LYS A 37 -0.75 -0.59 -12.83
CA LYS A 37 -1.84 0.35 -12.51
C LYS A 37 -3.23 -0.24 -12.74
N ASP A 38 -3.45 -1.05 -13.78
CA ASP A 38 -4.77 -1.60 -14.10
C ASP A 38 -5.32 -2.44 -12.93
N PHE A 39 -4.48 -3.30 -12.34
CA PHE A 39 -4.87 -4.09 -11.17
C PHE A 39 -5.11 -3.22 -9.92
N PHE A 40 -4.33 -2.15 -9.76
CA PHE A 40 -4.57 -1.17 -8.69
C PHE A 40 -5.92 -0.46 -8.87
N VAL A 41 -6.27 -0.05 -10.09
CA VAL A 41 -7.55 0.57 -10.41
C VAL A 41 -8.70 -0.41 -10.13
N ASP A 42 -8.60 -1.65 -10.63
CA ASP A 42 -9.60 -2.70 -10.37
C ASP A 42 -9.80 -2.94 -8.87
N PHE A 43 -8.71 -2.93 -8.09
CA PHE A 43 -8.77 -3.06 -6.65
C PHE A 43 -9.57 -1.92 -6.02
N TYR A 44 -9.30 -0.66 -6.34
CA TYR A 44 -10.00 0.49 -5.75
C TYR A 44 -11.42 0.71 -6.30
N ILE A 45 -11.76 0.12 -7.45
CA ILE A 45 -13.14 0.01 -7.93
C ILE A 45 -13.92 -0.99 -7.05
N ALA A 46 -13.30 -2.11 -6.65
CA ALA A 46 -13.94 -3.13 -5.81
C ALA A 46 -13.93 -2.77 -4.31
N TYR A 47 -12.82 -2.20 -3.83
CA TYR A 47 -12.51 -1.93 -2.43
C TYR A 47 -11.75 -0.61 -2.31
N ASN A 48 -12.43 0.47 -1.95
CA ASN A 48 -11.75 1.74 -1.72
C ASN A 48 -11.09 1.76 -0.32
N GLY A 49 -9.88 1.20 -0.25
CA GLY A 49 -9.17 0.96 0.99
C GLY A 49 -9.86 -0.09 1.88
N GLY A 50 -9.43 -0.15 3.15
CA GLY A 50 -10.05 -0.98 4.17
C GLY A 50 -9.04 -1.70 5.05
N TYR A 51 -9.53 -2.21 6.18
CA TYR A 51 -8.77 -2.94 7.18
C TYR A 51 -8.73 -4.43 6.86
N LEU A 52 -7.61 -5.10 7.08
CA LEU A 52 -7.50 -6.55 6.96
C LEU A 52 -7.95 -7.22 8.25
N GLU A 53 -9.03 -8.01 8.22
CA GLU A 53 -9.58 -8.67 9.41
C GLU A 53 -8.54 -9.60 10.05
N GLY A 54 -8.07 -9.25 11.25
CA GLY A 54 -7.01 -9.99 11.95
C GLY A 54 -5.58 -9.63 11.53
N GLY A 55 -5.42 -8.62 10.66
CA GLY A 55 -4.15 -8.29 10.01
C GLY A 55 -3.80 -9.28 8.89
N ALA A 56 -2.71 -8.99 8.19
CA ALA A 56 -2.11 -9.92 7.24
C ALA A 56 -0.59 -9.89 7.36
N PHE A 57 0.04 -10.94 6.85
CA PHE A 57 1.48 -11.10 6.86
C PHE A 57 2.03 -11.12 5.44
N TYR A 58 3.23 -10.58 5.29
CA TYR A 58 3.97 -10.62 4.03
C TYR A 58 5.39 -11.13 4.27
N TYR A 59 5.86 -11.98 3.35
CA TYR A 59 7.22 -12.53 3.37
C TYR A 59 7.92 -12.14 2.08
N ARG A 60 9.07 -11.48 2.21
CA ARG A 60 9.85 -10.96 1.08
C ARG A 60 10.69 -12.04 0.38
N ASP A 61 10.93 -13.15 1.07
CA ASP A 61 11.65 -14.33 0.56
C ASP A 61 11.02 -14.97 -0.69
N VAL A 62 9.79 -14.61 -1.03
CA VAL A 62 9.15 -15.03 -2.29
C VAL A 62 9.77 -14.36 -3.53
N PHE A 63 10.40 -13.19 -3.38
CA PHE A 63 11.02 -12.44 -4.49
C PHE A 63 12.50 -12.15 -4.30
N TYR A 64 12.96 -12.05 -3.06
CA TYR A 64 14.31 -11.59 -2.74
C TYR A 64 15.05 -12.62 -1.90
N ASN A 65 16.37 -12.70 -2.10
CA ASN A 65 17.22 -13.45 -1.19
C ASN A 65 17.33 -12.67 0.12
N ILE A 66 16.95 -13.31 1.22
CA ILE A 66 16.91 -12.71 2.56
C ILE A 66 18.09 -13.28 3.37
N HIS A 67 18.88 -12.41 3.96
CA HIS A 67 20.00 -12.75 4.83
C HIS A 67 19.62 -12.69 6.32
N ASP A 68 20.44 -13.29 7.18
CA ASP A 68 20.23 -13.24 8.62
C ASP A 68 20.20 -11.79 9.12
N GLY A 69 19.14 -11.43 9.86
CA GLY A 69 18.91 -10.07 10.36
C GLY A 69 18.10 -9.18 9.42
N ASP A 70 17.84 -9.60 8.17
CA ASP A 70 16.95 -8.87 7.28
C ASP A 70 15.51 -8.90 7.76
N TYR A 71 14.81 -7.78 7.58
CA TYR A 71 13.41 -7.67 7.92
C TYR A 71 12.58 -8.40 6.84
N ASN A 72 12.25 -9.68 7.05
CA ASN A 72 11.53 -10.51 6.07
C ASN A 72 10.02 -10.54 6.30
N LEU A 73 9.62 -10.75 7.56
CA LEU A 73 8.22 -10.80 7.97
C LEU A 73 7.70 -9.39 8.23
N MET A 74 6.67 -9.01 7.49
CA MET A 74 5.99 -7.73 7.64
C MET A 74 4.53 -7.97 8.03
N GLU A 75 3.97 -7.04 8.81
CA GLU A 75 2.54 -6.97 9.07
C GLU A 75 1.90 -5.93 8.15
N VAL A 76 0.70 -6.23 7.66
CA VAL A 76 -0.12 -5.34 6.85
C VAL A 76 -1.45 -5.21 7.54
N GLU A 77 -1.75 -4.01 7.99
CA GLU A 77 -2.97 -3.72 8.73
C GLU A 77 -4.12 -3.39 7.79
N GLY A 78 -3.84 -2.63 6.72
CA GLY A 78 -4.87 -2.23 5.79
C GLY A 78 -4.39 -1.36 4.66
N PHE A 79 -5.32 -1.03 3.78
CA PHE A 79 -5.13 -0.18 2.62
C PHE A 79 -5.72 1.20 2.89
N ASN A 80 -4.93 2.24 2.65
CA ASN A 80 -5.36 3.62 2.69
C ASN A 80 -6.39 3.87 1.58
N PHE A 81 -7.43 4.64 1.88
CA PHE A 81 -8.47 4.94 0.87
C PHE A 81 -8.06 6.09 -0.06
N ILE A 82 -8.67 6.13 -1.23
CA ILE A 82 -8.62 7.27 -2.14
C ILE A 82 -9.84 8.15 -1.83
N PRO A 83 -9.65 9.41 -1.41
CA PRO A 83 -10.76 10.31 -1.11
C PRO A 83 -11.45 10.75 -2.41
N GLN A 84 -12.78 10.90 -2.43
CA GLN A 84 -13.47 11.52 -3.58
C GLN A 84 -13.36 13.05 -3.51
N ASN A 85 -13.45 13.59 -2.30
CA ASN A 85 -13.24 15.00 -2.00
C ASN A 85 -12.11 15.14 -0.98
N ILE A 86 -11.41 16.27 -1.01
CA ILE A 86 -10.22 16.49 -0.15
C ILE A 86 -10.50 16.41 1.36
N ASP A 87 -11.77 16.57 1.76
CA ASP A 87 -12.23 16.54 3.15
C ASP A 87 -12.89 15.20 3.53
N ASP A 88 -12.92 14.22 2.62
CA ASP A 88 -13.43 12.89 2.93
C ASP A 88 -12.57 12.25 4.00
N SER A 89 -13.23 11.70 5.02
CA SER A 89 -12.57 11.03 6.15
C SER A 89 -13.25 9.71 6.44
N SER A 90 -12.49 8.79 7.04
CA SER A 90 -12.99 7.54 7.59
C SER A 90 -12.56 7.44 9.05
N SER A 91 -13.41 6.87 9.89
CA SER A 91 -13.10 6.61 11.30
C SER A 91 -12.15 5.43 11.50
N HIS A 92 -11.85 4.65 10.46
CA HIS A 92 -11.07 3.41 10.55
C HIS A 92 -9.76 3.43 9.77
N ILE A 93 -9.72 4.14 8.64
CA ILE A 93 -8.60 4.12 7.70
C ILE A 93 -8.24 5.54 7.27
N LEU A 94 -6.95 5.79 7.03
CA LEU A 94 -6.48 7.09 6.55
C LEU A 94 -6.58 7.17 5.02
N SER A 95 -6.72 8.40 4.51
CA SER A 95 -6.64 8.63 3.07
C SER A 95 -5.16 8.62 2.66
N LEU A 96 -4.86 8.08 1.48
CA LEU A 96 -3.48 8.09 1.00
C LEU A 96 -2.96 9.52 0.79
N ILE A 97 -3.85 10.47 0.50
CA ILE A 97 -3.50 11.88 0.32
C ILE A 97 -3.11 12.51 1.65
N ASP A 98 -3.80 12.18 2.74
CA ASP A 98 -3.44 12.66 4.08
C ASP A 98 -2.13 12.08 4.55
N VAL A 99 -1.91 10.78 4.38
CA VAL A 99 -0.64 10.14 4.70
C VAL A 99 0.48 10.81 3.91
N TRP A 100 0.33 10.96 2.59
CA TRP A 100 1.32 11.64 1.75
C TRP A 100 1.59 13.09 2.21
N ARG A 101 0.53 13.86 2.54
CA ARG A 101 0.64 15.24 3.03
C ARG A 101 1.31 15.36 4.39
N ARG A 102 1.14 14.37 5.26
CA ARG A 102 1.81 14.31 6.57
C ARG A 102 3.28 13.99 6.39
N ARG A 103 3.59 12.90 5.68
CA ARG A 103 4.96 12.40 5.53
C ARG A 103 5.88 13.36 4.76
N LYS A 104 5.40 14.00 3.69
CA LYS A 104 6.21 14.97 2.91
C LYS A 104 6.78 16.15 3.71
N LYS A 105 6.33 16.37 4.95
CA LYS A 105 6.79 17.45 5.84
C LYS A 105 7.91 17.02 6.79
N TYR A 106 8.24 15.72 6.85
CA TYR A 106 9.21 15.19 7.81
C TYR A 106 10.64 15.67 7.53
N SER A 107 11.11 15.55 6.29
CA SER A 107 12.46 15.94 5.86
C SER A 107 12.50 16.28 4.37
N GLU A 108 13.59 16.89 3.90
CA GLU A 108 13.76 17.21 2.48
C GLU A 108 13.96 15.93 1.64
N GLU A 109 14.60 14.91 2.22
CA GLU A 109 14.76 13.58 1.62
C GLU A 109 13.40 12.92 1.39
N ILE A 110 12.51 12.92 2.38
CA ILE A 110 11.16 12.37 2.25
C ILE A 110 10.31 13.20 1.28
N LYS A 111 10.44 14.52 1.32
CA LYS A 111 9.77 15.40 0.35
C LYS A 111 10.19 15.07 -1.09
N ASN A 112 11.47 14.80 -1.32
CA ASN A 112 11.97 14.36 -2.63
C ASN A 112 11.48 12.95 -3.00
N PHE A 113 11.45 12.03 -2.04
CA PHE A 113 10.89 10.68 -2.23
C PHE A 113 9.42 10.73 -2.67
N CYS A 114 8.62 11.58 -2.03
CA CYS A 114 7.22 11.84 -2.34
C CYS A 114 6.96 12.40 -3.75
N LEU A 115 7.98 12.87 -4.48
CA LEU A 115 7.83 13.29 -5.88
C LEU A 115 7.63 12.11 -6.84
N SER A 116 8.05 10.90 -6.46
CA SER A 116 7.91 9.70 -7.28
C SER A 116 7.30 8.51 -6.54
N HIS A 117 6.81 8.71 -5.32
CA HIS A 117 6.20 7.67 -4.51
C HIS A 117 4.92 8.16 -3.84
N PHE A 118 3.94 7.28 -3.69
CA PHE A 118 2.74 7.53 -2.91
C PHE A 118 2.44 6.35 -1.98
N PRO A 119 1.93 6.61 -0.76
CA PRO A 119 1.58 5.55 0.18
C PRO A 119 0.25 4.92 -0.25
N PHE A 120 0.03 3.64 0.06
CA PHE A 120 -1.24 2.97 -0.24
C PHE A 120 -1.70 1.99 0.84
N ALA A 121 -0.80 1.57 1.73
CA ALA A 121 -1.12 0.67 2.83
C ALA A 121 -0.25 1.00 4.04
N ALA A 122 -0.61 0.47 5.20
CA ALA A 122 0.12 0.65 6.46
C ALA A 122 0.16 -0.63 7.29
N ASP A 123 1.08 -0.68 8.25
CA ASP A 123 1.05 -1.62 9.38
C ASP A 123 0.42 -0.96 10.63
N ALA A 124 0.30 -1.72 11.72
CA ALA A 124 -0.24 -1.20 12.99
C ALA A 124 0.72 -0.26 13.74
N GLY A 125 1.95 -0.07 13.24
CA GLY A 125 3.01 0.74 13.82
C GLY A 125 3.19 2.11 13.14
N ASP A 126 2.19 2.59 12.42
CA ASP A 126 2.23 3.83 11.62
C ASP A 126 3.31 3.81 10.52
N ASN A 127 3.80 2.64 10.11
CA ASN A 127 4.71 2.48 8.97
C ASN A 127 3.94 2.32 7.66
N ASP A 128 4.54 2.82 6.58
CA ASP A 128 3.82 3.00 5.32
C ASP A 128 4.42 2.13 4.21
N TYR A 129 3.54 1.54 3.41
CA TYR A 129 3.86 0.92 2.13
C TYR A 129 3.63 1.92 1.00
N TRP A 130 4.61 2.02 0.10
CA TRP A 130 4.69 3.01 -0.96
C TRP A 130 4.83 2.35 -2.31
N ILE A 131 4.14 2.88 -3.32
CA ILE A 131 4.38 2.52 -4.72
C ILE A 131 5.34 3.54 -5.33
N ASP A 132 6.43 3.05 -5.95
CA ASP A 132 7.26 3.84 -6.85
C ASP A 132 6.56 3.99 -8.21
N ILE A 133 6.24 5.22 -8.59
CA ILE A 133 5.51 5.52 -9.83
C ILE A 133 6.29 5.09 -11.08
N LYS A 134 7.62 5.09 -11.04
CA LYS A 134 8.44 4.75 -12.22
C LYS A 134 8.51 3.25 -12.44
N SER A 135 8.67 2.48 -11.36
CA SER A 135 8.91 1.04 -11.44
C SER A 135 7.68 0.19 -11.14
N GLY A 136 6.70 0.73 -10.42
CA GLY A 136 5.56 -0.01 -9.86
C GLY A 136 5.91 -0.78 -8.58
N CYS A 137 7.19 -0.82 -8.18
CA CYS A 137 7.65 -1.57 -7.02
C CYS A 137 7.04 -1.05 -5.72
N VAL A 138 6.75 -1.96 -4.80
CA VAL A 138 6.33 -1.63 -3.44
C VAL A 138 7.56 -1.53 -2.53
N LYS A 139 7.63 -0.43 -1.79
CA LYS A 139 8.64 -0.15 -0.77
C LYS A 139 7.98 0.07 0.57
N TYR A 140 8.76 -0.02 1.64
CA TYR A 140 8.29 0.16 3.00
C TYR A 140 9.26 1.04 3.78
N ILE A 141 8.72 2.02 4.50
CA ILE A 141 9.50 2.93 5.36
C ILE A 141 9.13 2.67 6.81
N ARG A 142 10.16 2.48 7.65
CA ARG A 142 10.02 2.26 9.09
C ARG A 142 10.31 3.55 9.85
N TRP A 143 9.31 4.40 10.04
CA TRP A 143 9.52 5.76 10.55
C TRP A 143 10.21 5.81 11.91
N GLU A 144 9.94 4.84 12.79
CA GLU A 144 10.55 4.81 14.13
C GLU A 144 11.98 4.27 14.14
N ASN A 145 12.41 3.57 13.09
CA ASN A 145 13.72 2.93 13.03
C ASN A 145 14.68 3.63 12.07
N ASP A 146 14.21 3.92 10.86
CA ASP A 146 14.98 4.54 9.79
C ASP A 146 14.00 5.20 8.81
N ASP A 147 13.89 6.52 8.91
CA ASP A 147 13.09 7.36 8.04
C ASP A 147 13.85 7.85 6.80
N ASN A 148 15.08 7.37 6.57
CA ASN A 148 15.82 7.68 5.36
C ASN A 148 15.23 6.90 4.16
N PRO A 149 14.64 7.57 3.16
CA PRO A 149 14.01 6.88 2.04
C PRO A 149 14.98 6.05 1.18
N ASN A 150 16.28 6.31 1.26
CA ASN A 150 17.29 5.49 0.58
C ASN A 150 17.43 4.10 1.19
N ASN A 151 17.02 3.94 2.46
CA ASN A 151 17.03 2.68 3.19
C ASN A 151 15.66 1.98 3.18
N ALA A 152 14.70 2.49 2.40
CA ALA A 152 13.38 1.90 2.27
C ALA A 152 13.47 0.42 1.85
N VAL A 153 12.74 -0.42 2.56
CA VAL A 153 12.78 -1.86 2.36
C VAL A 153 11.99 -2.22 1.10
N MET A 154 12.62 -2.89 0.14
CA MET A 154 11.93 -3.43 -1.04
C MET A 154 11.01 -4.58 -0.62
N ILE A 155 9.71 -4.49 -0.93
CA ILE A 155 8.68 -5.46 -0.50
C ILE A 155 8.22 -6.37 -1.65
N SER A 156 7.89 -5.78 -2.79
CA SER A 156 7.41 -6.55 -3.95
C SER A 156 7.72 -5.83 -5.27
N PRO A 157 7.78 -6.57 -6.39
CA PRO A 157 7.96 -5.98 -7.72
C PRO A 157 6.76 -5.15 -8.19
N SER A 158 5.56 -5.41 -7.66
CA SER A 158 4.34 -4.70 -8.06
C SER A 158 3.26 -4.73 -6.98
N PHE A 159 2.23 -3.88 -7.12
CA PHE A 159 1.03 -3.93 -6.28
C PHE A 159 0.26 -5.25 -6.43
N TYR A 160 0.23 -5.84 -7.63
CA TYR A 160 -0.34 -7.18 -7.85
C TYR A 160 0.39 -8.22 -6.99
N ASP A 161 1.72 -8.26 -7.10
CA ASP A 161 2.56 -9.19 -6.37
C ASP A 161 2.42 -9.02 -4.86
N PHE A 162 2.25 -7.78 -4.40
CA PHE A 162 1.96 -7.47 -3.01
C PHE A 162 0.66 -8.16 -2.56
N CYS A 163 -0.46 -7.90 -3.26
CA CYS A 163 -1.77 -8.42 -2.87
C CYS A 163 -1.82 -9.96 -2.90
N VAL A 164 -1.34 -10.59 -3.97
CA VAL A 164 -1.48 -12.05 -4.13
C VAL A 164 -0.63 -12.86 -3.15
N ASN A 165 0.43 -12.26 -2.60
CA ASN A 165 1.33 -12.92 -1.64
C ASN A 165 1.01 -12.65 -0.17
N LEU A 166 0.01 -11.81 0.14
CA LEU A 166 -0.49 -11.68 1.51
C LEU A 166 -1.00 -13.01 2.07
N LYS A 167 -0.72 -13.24 3.35
CA LYS A 167 -1.16 -14.42 4.11
C LYS A 167 -1.98 -14.01 5.32
N ALA A 168 -3.08 -14.70 5.56
CA ALA A 168 -3.91 -14.47 6.73
C ALA A 168 -3.24 -14.98 8.02
N GLU A 169 -2.32 -15.95 7.89
CA GLU A 169 -1.62 -16.56 9.02
C GLU A 169 -0.10 -16.41 8.87
N ARG A 170 0.58 -16.36 10.02
CA ARG A 170 2.03 -16.37 10.10
C ARG A 170 2.55 -17.78 9.75
N LYS A 171 3.63 -17.86 8.96
CA LYS A 171 4.36 -19.09 8.66
C LYS A 171 5.16 -19.57 9.87
#